data_AF-A0A838RT00-F1
#
_entry.id   AF-A0A838RT00-F1
#
_cell.length_a   1.000
_cell.length_b   1.000
_cell.length_c   1.000
_cell.angle_alpha   90.00
_cell.angle_beta   90.00
_cell.angle_gamma   90.00
#
_symmetry.space_group_name_H-M   'P 1'
#
loop_
_entity.id
_entity.type
_entity.pdbx_description
1 polymer ?
#
loop_
_entity_poly.entity_id
_entity_poly.type
_entity_poly.pdbx_seq_one_letter_code
_entity_poly.pdbx_strand_id
1 'polypeptide(L)'
;MSNETELNTRGRILHIAEDLVNGARNVDYGDPNADFKRTAGLWEIYIQGIIEKAGGEFKLSPHDVAVMMILLKVSRLSWSPDKEDHWVDIAGYAACGADCVEGISNNHA
;
A
#
# COMPACT_ATOMS: atom_id res chain seq x y z
N MET A 1 2.93 -44.34 1.00
CA MET A 1 2.10 -43.12 1.13
C MET A 1 2.65 -42.34 2.31
N SER A 2 3.40 -41.28 2.04
CA SER A 2 3.97 -40.43 3.10
C SER A 2 2.86 -39.63 3.77
N ASN A 3 2.83 -39.67 5.10
CA ASN A 3 1.99 -38.82 5.94
C ASN A 3 2.29 -37.34 5.63
N GLU A 4 1.44 -36.67 4.88
CA GLU A 4 1.36 -35.21 4.93
C GLU A 4 1.00 -34.82 6.36
N THR A 5 1.95 -34.21 7.06
CA THR A 5 1.69 -33.66 8.39
C THR A 5 0.77 -32.47 8.19
N GLU A 6 -0.47 -32.56 8.67
CA GLU A 6 -1.44 -31.48 8.58
C GLU A 6 -0.81 -30.19 9.14
N LEU A 7 -0.62 -29.19 8.26
CA LEU A 7 0.05 -27.95 8.63
C LEU A 7 -0.78 -27.23 9.70
N ASN A 8 -0.13 -26.81 10.79
CA ASN A 8 -0.76 -25.90 11.74
C ASN A 8 -1.12 -24.55 11.06
N THR A 9 -1.93 -23.72 11.72
CA THR A 9 -2.42 -22.43 11.16
C THR A 9 -1.29 -21.56 10.59
N ARG A 10 -0.13 -21.49 11.26
CA ARG A 10 1.02 -20.71 10.76
C ARG A 10 1.61 -21.32 9.50
N GLY A 11 1.82 -22.65 9.49
CA GLY A 11 2.32 -23.36 8.31
C GLY A 11 1.41 -23.19 7.09
N ARG A 12 0.09 -23.27 7.28
CA ARG A 12 -0.89 -23.05 6.21
C ARG A 12 -0.84 -21.62 5.66
N ILE A 13 -0.74 -20.60 6.53
CA ILE A 13 -0.61 -19.20 6.09
C ILE A 13 0.66 -18.97 5.28
N LEU A 14 1.78 -19.56 5.71
CA LEU A 14 3.06 -19.45 4.99
C LEU A 14 3.00 -20.11 3.61
N HIS A 15 2.40 -21.30 3.48
CA HIS A 15 2.21 -21.94 2.18
C HIS A 15 1.30 -21.11 1.25
N ILE A 16 0.18 -20.58 1.77
CA ILE A 16 -0.67 -19.68 0.98
C ILE A 16 0.12 -18.45 0.53
N ALA A 17 0.94 -17.86 1.41
CA ALA A 17 1.77 -16.73 1.05
C ALA A 17 2.79 -17.09 -0.04
N GLU A 18 3.47 -18.24 0.10
CA GLU A 18 4.42 -18.77 -0.88
C GLU A 18 3.78 -18.96 -2.26
N ASP A 19 2.62 -19.59 -2.32
CA ASP A 19 1.87 -19.79 -3.56
C ASP A 19 1.43 -18.46 -4.18
N LEU A 20 1.01 -17.50 -3.35
CA LEU A 20 0.57 -16.19 -3.83
C LEU A 20 1.73 -15.34 -4.36
N VAL A 21 2.90 -15.36 -3.72
CA VAL A 21 4.04 -14.53 -4.14
C VAL A 21 4.83 -15.15 -5.29
N ASN A 22 4.87 -16.47 -5.39
CA ASN A 22 5.58 -17.18 -6.46
C ASN A 22 4.67 -17.61 -7.62
N GLY A 23 3.35 -17.59 -7.42
CA GLY A 23 2.35 -18.04 -8.40
C GLY A 23 1.57 -16.90 -9.06
N ALA A 24 0.24 -17.03 -9.12
CA ALA A 24 -0.65 -16.30 -10.03
C ALA A 24 -0.65 -14.76 -9.92
N ARG A 25 -0.19 -14.16 -8.80
CA ARG A 25 -0.22 -12.69 -8.63
C ARG A 25 0.81 -11.93 -9.47
N ASN A 26 1.87 -12.58 -9.95
CA ASN A 26 2.80 -11.93 -10.88
C ASN A 26 2.11 -11.49 -12.19
N VAL A 27 0.95 -12.08 -12.51
CA VAL A 27 0.16 -11.75 -13.70
C VAL A 27 -0.69 -10.50 -13.48
N ASP A 28 -1.31 -10.37 -12.30
CA ASP A 28 -2.30 -9.32 -12.01
C ASP A 28 -1.69 -7.93 -11.71
N TYR A 29 -0.47 -7.87 -11.16
CA TYR A 29 0.16 -6.61 -10.73
C TYR A 29 1.54 -6.35 -11.36
N GLY A 30 1.96 -7.26 -12.24
CA GLY A 30 3.32 -7.29 -12.77
C GLY A 30 4.33 -7.84 -11.75
N ASP A 31 5.61 -7.78 -12.09
CA ASP A 31 6.69 -8.18 -11.17
C ASP A 31 6.64 -7.33 -9.87
N PRO A 32 6.55 -7.97 -8.69
CA PRO A 32 6.49 -7.27 -7.41
C PRO A 32 7.67 -6.32 -7.18
N ASN A 33 8.87 -6.66 -7.66
CA ASN A 33 10.02 -5.76 -7.51
C ASN A 33 9.84 -4.48 -8.33
N ALA A 34 9.30 -4.58 -9.55
CA ALA A 34 8.98 -3.43 -10.37
C ALA A 34 7.89 -2.54 -9.71
N ASP A 35 6.84 -3.14 -9.15
CA ASP A 35 5.79 -2.39 -8.43
C ASP A 35 6.33 -1.68 -7.19
N PHE A 36 7.11 -2.38 -6.37
CA PHE A 36 7.73 -1.78 -5.19
C PHE A 36 8.73 -0.68 -5.55
N LYS A 37 9.50 -0.85 -6.63
CA LYS A 37 10.41 0.19 -7.11
C LYS A 37 9.67 1.46 -7.57
N ARG A 38 8.56 1.32 -8.30
CA ARG A 38 7.71 2.46 -8.68
C ARG A 38 7.08 3.12 -7.47
N THR A 39 6.50 2.33 -6.58
CA THR A 39 5.89 2.81 -5.33
C THR A 39 6.89 3.58 -4.49
N ALA A 40 8.11 3.06 -4.33
CA ALA A 40 9.18 3.73 -3.60
C ALA A 40 9.49 5.11 -4.20
N GLY A 41 9.64 5.22 -5.52
CA GLY A 41 9.88 6.51 -6.18
C GLY A 41 8.73 7.51 -6.00
N LEU A 42 7.48 7.05 -6.03
CA LEU A 42 6.31 7.90 -5.75
C LEU A 42 6.32 8.42 -4.30
N TRP A 43 6.64 7.55 -3.34
CA TRP A 43 6.72 7.90 -1.92
C TRP A 43 7.89 8.85 -1.64
N GLU A 44 9.05 8.64 -2.26
CA GLU A 44 10.21 9.54 -2.15
C GLU A 44 9.84 10.96 -2.58
N ILE A 45 9.17 11.11 -3.72
CA ILE A 45 8.73 12.43 -4.22
C ILE A 45 7.78 13.10 -3.22
N TYR A 46 6.82 12.35 -2.68
CA TYR A 46 5.85 12.88 -1.70
C TYR A 46 6.54 13.29 -0.38
N ILE A 47 7.40 12.42 0.15
CA ILE A 47 8.16 12.66 1.39
C ILE A 47 9.10 13.86 1.24
N GLN A 48 9.76 14.00 0.09
CA GLN A 48 10.62 15.14 -0.19
C GLN A 48 9.83 16.45 -0.08
N GLY A 49 8.61 16.50 -0.62
CA GLY A 49 7.72 17.66 -0.47
C GLY A 49 7.34 17.97 0.97
N ILE A 50 7.14 16.94 1.82
CA ILE A 50 6.90 17.12 3.26
C ILE A 50 8.12 17.76 3.93
N ILE A 51 9.32 17.20 3.68
CA ILE A 51 10.57 17.67 4.27
C ILE A 51 10.86 19.12 3.88
N GLU A 52 10.70 19.45 2.60
CA GLU A 52 10.90 20.82 2.08
C GLU A 52 9.94 21.82 2.73
N LYS A 53 8.65 21.47 2.83
CA LYS A 53 7.64 22.30 3.50
C LYS A 53 7.97 22.52 4.98
N ALA A 54 8.55 21.53 5.65
CA ALA A 54 8.91 21.58 7.06
C ALA A 54 10.31 22.16 7.33
N GLY A 55 11.00 22.70 6.33
CA GLY A 55 12.33 23.31 6.52
C GLY A 55 13.43 22.29 6.83
N GLY A 56 13.29 21.06 6.36
CA GLY A 56 14.27 19.98 6.54
C GLY A 56 13.92 18.98 7.65
N GLU A 57 12.85 19.20 8.42
CA GLU A 57 12.38 18.24 9.40
C GLU A 57 11.49 17.17 8.76
N PHE A 58 11.72 15.89 9.10
CA PHE A 58 10.88 14.79 8.63
C PHE A 58 9.89 14.34 9.71
N LYS A 59 8.60 14.47 9.42
CA LYS A 59 7.52 13.94 10.26
C LYS A 59 6.32 13.55 9.41
N LEU A 60 5.89 12.29 9.53
CA LEU A 60 4.65 11.82 8.93
C LEU A 60 3.46 12.05 9.87
N SER A 61 2.37 12.48 9.29
CA SER A 61 1.04 12.56 9.89
C SER A 61 0.15 11.43 9.38
N PRO A 62 -0.98 11.12 10.05
CA PRO A 62 -1.89 10.06 9.60
C PRO A 62 -2.40 10.22 8.16
N HIS A 63 -2.70 11.46 7.73
CA HIS A 63 -3.12 11.72 6.35
C HIS A 63 -2.02 11.43 5.33
N ASP A 64 -0.74 11.56 5.69
CA ASP A 64 0.39 11.22 4.82
C ASP A 64 0.40 9.73 4.50
N VAL A 65 0.09 8.88 5.49
CA VAL A 65 -0.04 7.43 5.28
C VAL A 65 -1.17 7.12 4.31
N ALA A 66 -2.31 7.82 4.41
CA ALA A 66 -3.41 7.66 3.46
C ALA A 66 -2.98 8.01 2.03
N VAL A 67 -2.26 9.12 1.84
CA VAL A 67 -1.71 9.50 0.52
C VAL A 67 -0.70 8.47 0.02
N MET A 68 0.18 7.96 0.89
CA MET A 68 1.12 6.91 0.52
C MET A 68 0.40 5.62 0.07
N MET A 69 -0.71 5.24 0.72
CA MET A 69 -1.53 4.11 0.28
C MET A 69 -2.24 4.36 -1.06
N ILE A 70 -2.64 5.59 -1.36
CA ILE A 70 -3.13 5.99 -2.69
C ILE A 70 -2.03 5.80 -3.74
N LEU A 71 -0.80 6.27 -3.46
CA LEU A 71 0.33 6.15 -4.38
C LEU A 71 0.68 4.68 -4.70
N LEU A 72 0.55 3.78 -3.72
CA LEU A 72 0.66 2.33 -3.96
C LEU A 72 -0.37 1.84 -4.97
N LYS A 73 -1.63 2.25 -4.83
CA LYS A 73 -2.70 1.86 -5.77
C LYS A 73 -2.50 2.46 -7.15
N VAL A 74 -2.03 3.71 -7.23
CA VAL A 74 -1.63 4.35 -8.49
C VAL A 74 -0.50 3.57 -9.17
N SER A 75 0.50 3.08 -8.42
CA SER A 75 1.55 2.22 -8.99
C SER A 75 0.96 0.94 -9.60
N ARG A 76 0.01 0.29 -8.94
CA ARG A 76 -0.62 -0.94 -9.46
C ARG A 76 -1.48 -0.68 -10.70
N LEU A 77 -2.22 0.42 -10.72
CA LEU A 77 -3.02 0.84 -11.88
C LEU A 77 -2.17 1.11 -13.13
N SER A 78 -0.88 1.40 -12.98
CA SER A 78 0.04 1.51 -14.14
C SER A 78 0.21 0.19 -14.89
N TRP A 79 -0.12 -0.94 -14.27
CA TRP A 79 -0.10 -2.27 -14.87
C TRP A 79 -1.49 -2.83 -15.15
N SER A 80 -2.41 -2.71 -14.19
CA SER A 80 -3.75 -3.30 -14.26
C SER A 80 -4.85 -2.24 -14.07
N PRO A 81 -5.04 -1.35 -15.07
CA PRO A 81 -5.97 -0.23 -14.98
C PRO A 81 -7.45 -0.64 -14.92
N ASP A 82 -7.75 -1.87 -15.34
CA ASP A 82 -9.08 -2.49 -15.36
C ASP A 82 -9.52 -3.07 -14.00
N LYS A 83 -8.63 -3.09 -13.00
CA LYS A 83 -8.93 -3.56 -11.64
C LYS A 83 -9.69 -2.50 -10.85
N GLU A 84 -11.02 -2.63 -10.84
CA GLU A 84 -11.95 -1.71 -10.16
C GLU A 84 -11.64 -1.53 -8.67
N ASP A 85 -11.21 -2.59 -7.97
CA ASP A 85 -10.89 -2.54 -6.53
C ASP A 85 -9.82 -1.49 -6.22
N HIS A 86 -8.86 -1.27 -7.13
CA HIS A 86 -7.83 -0.26 -6.93
C HIS A 86 -8.38 1.17 -6.96
N TRP A 87 -9.36 1.44 -7.83
CA TRP A 87 -10.05 2.73 -7.87
C TRP A 87 -10.90 2.97 -6.62
N VAL A 88 -11.61 1.94 -6.16
CA VAL A 88 -12.40 1.98 -4.93
C VAL A 88 -11.50 2.23 -3.71
N ASP A 89 -10.37 1.54 -3.62
CA ASP A 89 -9.40 1.73 -2.55
C ASP A 89 -8.82 3.16 -2.55
N ILE A 90 -8.54 3.74 -3.72
CA ILE A 90 -8.10 5.14 -3.82
C ILE A 90 -9.15 6.09 -3.25
N ALA A 91 -10.42 5.92 -3.61
CA ALA A 91 -11.51 6.74 -3.10
C ALA A 91 -11.66 6.59 -1.58
N GLY A 92 -11.56 5.35 -1.08
CA GLY A 92 -11.63 5.05 0.36
C GLY A 92 -10.48 5.67 1.15
N TYR A 93 -9.24 5.52 0.69
CA TYR A 93 -8.08 6.13 1.34
C TYR A 93 -8.12 7.66 1.28
N ALA A 94 -8.61 8.25 0.18
CA ALA A 94 -8.79 9.70 0.08
C ALA A 94 -9.79 10.21 1.12
N ALA A 95 -10.92 9.53 1.30
CA ALA A 95 -11.91 9.87 2.31
C ALA A 95 -11.34 9.76 3.74
N CYS A 96 -10.68 8.65 4.07
CA CYS A 96 -10.03 8.47 5.37
C CYS A 96 -8.91 9.49 5.62
N GLY A 97 -8.15 9.85 4.58
CA GLY A 97 -7.09 10.85 4.66
C GLY A 97 -7.63 12.24 4.97
N ALA A 98 -8.75 12.63 4.36
CA ALA A 98 -9.44 13.89 4.66
C ALA A 98 -9.96 13.91 6.11
N ASP A 99 -10.61 12.83 6.55
CA ASP A 99 -11.08 12.67 7.93
C ASP A 99 -9.92 12.77 8.95
N CYS A 100 -8.74 12.22 8.64
CA CYS A 100 -7.57 12.37 9.48
C CYS A 100 -7.15 13.84 9.70
N VAL A 101 -7.41 14.74 8.75
CA VAL A 101 -7.11 16.17 8.89
C VAL A 101 -8.18 16.88 9.73
N GLU A 102 -9.45 16.56 9.50
CA GLU A 102 -10.58 17.14 10.25
C GLU A 102 -10.63 16.65 11.70
N GLY A 103 -10.44 15.34 11.94
CA GLY A 103 -10.41 14.74 13.26
C GLY A 103 -9.28 15.25 14.15
N ILE A 104 -8.14 15.64 13.56
CA ILE A 104 -7.06 16.35 14.27
C ILE A 104 -7.54 17.74 14.71
N SER A 105 -8.28 18.44 13.86
CA SER A 105 -8.79 19.79 14.13
C SER A 105 -9.84 19.79 15.27
N ASN A 106 -10.62 18.71 15.40
CA ASN A 106 -11.65 18.56 16.44
C ASN A 106 -11.13 18.05 17.79
N ASN A 107 -9.91 17.50 17.85
CA ASN A 107 -9.30 17.01 19.09
C ASN A 107 -8.45 18.07 19.82
N HIS A 108 -8.44 19.32 19.33
CA HIS A 108 -7.72 20.45 19.94
C HIS A 108 -8.67 21.60 20.33
N ALA A 109 -9.99 21.33 20.43
CA ALA A 109 -11.01 22.26 20.92
C ALA A 109 -11.52 21.85 22.32
#